data_AF-A0A151P7A1-F1
#
_entry.id   AF-A0A151P7A1-F1
#
_cell.length_a   1.000
_cell.length_b   1.000
_cell.length_c   1.000
_cell.angle_alpha   90.00
_cell.angle_beta   90.00
_cell.angle_gamma   90.00
#
_symmetry.space_group_name_H-M   'P 1'
#
loop_
_entity.id
_entity.type
_entity.pdbx_description
1 polymer ?
#
loop_
_entity_poly.entity_id
_entity_poly.type
_entity_poly.pdbx_seq_one_letter_code
_entity_poly.pdbx_strand_id
1 'polypeptide(L)'
;MDHGDSYPFDGPRGTLAHAFAPGEGLGGDTHFDNAEKWTMGTNGFNLFTVAAHEFGHALGLGHSTDPSALMYPTYKYQSPFGFRLPKDDIKGIQKLYGPRKSGAEGPKVPQNPPTNPSGPSNPDHCDATSSFDAVTMLGKELLFFRDRFFWRRQAQLTTNVWPNTITGSFPQLMGNVDAAYEVAERGVAYFFKGPHYWVTRGFQMQGSPRTISDFGFSRKVQHIDAAVHLNDEKKTLFFVGDEYYSYDEAKMRMEKDYPKGVDEEFTGIKGKIDAAVEVNGFIYFFSGPKAYKYDREKEDVVNIVKASSWIGC
;
A
#
# COMPACT_ATOMS: atom_id res chain seq x y z
N MET A 1 15.96 -28.96 -15.27
CA MET A 1 14.54 -28.91 -14.92
C MET A 1 13.76 -29.34 -16.15
N ASP A 2 13.87 -30.62 -16.48
CA ASP A 2 13.11 -31.23 -17.58
C ASP A 2 11.69 -31.49 -17.09
N HIS A 3 10.71 -31.12 -17.92
CA HIS A 3 9.30 -31.25 -17.62
C HIS A 3 8.50 -31.90 -18.76
N GLY A 4 9.20 -32.62 -19.66
CA GLY A 4 8.57 -33.57 -20.57
C GLY A 4 8.11 -33.01 -21.93
N ASP A 5 8.50 -31.78 -22.29
CA ASP A 5 8.15 -31.14 -23.57
C ASP A 5 9.35 -30.88 -24.51
N SER A 6 10.55 -31.34 -24.13
CA SER A 6 11.84 -31.12 -24.83
C SER A 6 12.41 -29.69 -24.75
N TYR A 7 11.80 -28.78 -23.98
CA TYR A 7 12.27 -27.41 -23.74
C TYR A 7 12.53 -27.20 -22.24
N PRO A 8 13.63 -27.72 -21.67
CA PRO A 8 13.88 -27.66 -20.24
C PRO A 8 14.14 -26.22 -19.76
N PHE A 9 13.64 -25.89 -18.56
CA PHE A 9 13.98 -24.64 -17.88
C PHE A 9 15.41 -24.65 -17.31
N ASP A 10 15.96 -23.46 -17.10
CA ASP A 10 17.34 -23.18 -16.71
C ASP A 10 17.54 -22.91 -15.20
N GLY A 11 16.46 -22.85 -14.41
CA GLY A 11 16.52 -22.61 -12.97
C GLY A 11 16.36 -21.13 -12.62
N PRO A 12 16.74 -20.70 -11.40
CA PRO A 12 16.41 -19.36 -10.94
C PRO A 12 17.03 -18.28 -11.82
N ARG A 13 16.17 -17.42 -12.36
CA ARG A 13 16.46 -16.34 -13.31
C ARG A 13 16.85 -16.89 -14.67
N GLY A 14 16.40 -16.22 -15.72
CA GLY A 14 16.65 -16.65 -17.09
C GLY A 14 15.32 -16.81 -17.80
N THR A 15 14.99 -18.04 -18.19
CA THR A 15 13.72 -18.36 -18.84
C THR A 15 12.61 -18.48 -17.80
N LEU A 16 11.78 -17.44 -17.71
CA LEU A 16 10.72 -17.38 -16.69
C LEU A 16 9.58 -18.36 -16.98
N ALA A 17 9.20 -18.45 -18.25
CA ALA A 17 8.09 -19.24 -18.74
C ALA A 17 8.24 -19.39 -20.27
N HIS A 18 7.47 -20.30 -20.85
CA HIS A 18 7.26 -20.37 -22.29
C HIS A 18 5.85 -20.84 -22.62
N ALA A 19 5.37 -20.49 -23.81
CA ALA A 19 4.13 -21.02 -24.36
C ALA A 19 4.29 -21.45 -25.82
N PHE A 20 3.52 -22.48 -26.20
CA PHE A 20 3.44 -22.96 -27.56
C PHE A 20 2.35 -22.20 -28.34
N ALA A 21 2.62 -21.91 -29.61
CA ALA A 21 1.63 -21.30 -30.51
C ALA A 21 0.36 -22.19 -30.66
N PRO A 22 -0.78 -21.62 -31.09
CA PRO A 22 -2.02 -22.38 -31.27
C PRO A 22 -1.86 -23.61 -32.16
N GLY A 23 -2.39 -24.76 -31.74
CA GLY A 23 -2.31 -26.02 -32.49
C GLY A 23 -2.88 -27.22 -31.73
N GLU A 24 -2.85 -28.40 -32.34
CA GLU A 24 -3.16 -29.67 -31.65
C GLU A 24 -2.01 -30.13 -30.75
N GLY A 25 -2.28 -31.03 -29.81
CA GLY A 25 -1.28 -31.53 -28.87
C GLY A 25 -0.94 -30.47 -27.83
N LEU A 26 0.35 -30.08 -27.74
CA LEU A 26 0.83 -29.03 -26.83
C LEU A 26 0.48 -27.60 -27.27
N GLY A 27 -0.23 -27.43 -28.40
CA GLY A 27 -0.53 -26.12 -28.94
C GLY A 27 -1.38 -25.27 -27.99
N GLY A 28 -0.87 -24.11 -27.60
CA GLY A 28 -1.48 -23.23 -26.60
C GLY A 28 -1.08 -23.52 -25.14
N ASP A 29 -0.38 -24.62 -24.87
CA ASP A 29 0.11 -24.91 -23.53
C ASP A 29 1.14 -23.87 -23.08
N THR A 30 1.09 -23.53 -21.80
CA THR A 30 1.95 -22.53 -21.17
C THR A 30 2.59 -23.11 -19.92
N HIS A 31 3.91 -23.10 -19.86
CA HIS A 31 4.70 -23.63 -18.75
C HIS A 31 5.43 -22.49 -18.03
N PHE A 32 5.48 -22.56 -16.70
CA PHE A 32 6.15 -21.58 -15.84
C PHE A 32 7.26 -22.27 -15.06
N ASP A 33 8.46 -21.68 -15.00
CA ASP A 33 9.55 -22.27 -14.23
C ASP A 33 9.27 -22.14 -12.72
N ASN A 34 9.03 -23.27 -12.05
CA ASN A 34 8.77 -23.31 -10.61
C ASN A 34 10.00 -23.00 -9.74
N ALA A 35 11.19 -22.89 -10.34
CA ALA A 35 12.37 -22.37 -9.65
C ALA A 35 12.32 -20.86 -9.45
N GLU A 36 11.45 -20.17 -10.19
CA GLU A 36 11.27 -18.74 -10.05
C GLU A 36 10.44 -18.36 -8.84
N LYS A 37 10.78 -17.22 -8.25
CA LYS A 37 9.99 -16.63 -7.17
C LYS A 37 8.77 -15.90 -7.74
N TRP A 38 7.70 -16.65 -7.96
CA TRP A 38 6.41 -16.11 -8.40
C TRP A 38 5.75 -15.26 -7.33
N THR A 39 5.28 -14.08 -7.72
CA THR A 39 4.58 -13.15 -6.83
C THR A 39 3.42 -12.46 -7.53
N MET A 40 2.59 -11.76 -6.75
CA MET A 40 1.59 -10.81 -7.26
C MET A 40 2.08 -9.36 -7.21
N GLY A 41 3.36 -9.13 -6.90
CA GLY A 41 3.99 -7.81 -6.75
C GLY A 41 5.34 -7.72 -7.49
N THR A 42 6.27 -6.91 -6.99
CA THR A 42 7.59 -6.66 -7.62
C THR A 42 8.74 -7.45 -6.97
N ASN A 43 8.51 -8.16 -5.86
CA ASN A 43 9.54 -8.87 -5.09
C ASN A 43 9.84 -10.28 -5.63
N GLY A 44 10.08 -10.36 -6.93
CA GLY A 44 10.19 -11.58 -7.72
C GLY A 44 9.61 -11.34 -9.11
N PHE A 45 9.17 -12.40 -9.78
CA PHE A 45 8.49 -12.28 -11.06
C PHE A 45 6.98 -12.24 -10.85
N ASN A 46 6.32 -11.23 -11.41
CA ASN A 46 4.88 -11.07 -11.27
C ASN A 46 4.17 -12.08 -12.16
N LEU A 47 3.46 -13.04 -11.55
CA LEU A 47 2.81 -14.13 -12.27
C LEU A 47 1.79 -13.61 -13.27
N PHE A 48 1.04 -12.56 -12.95
CA PHE A 48 0.11 -11.94 -13.90
C PHE A 48 0.82 -11.38 -15.12
N THR A 49 1.93 -10.65 -14.94
CA THR A 49 2.67 -10.04 -16.04
C THR A 49 3.21 -11.10 -16.99
N VAL A 50 3.84 -12.14 -16.44
CA VAL A 50 4.42 -13.22 -17.24
C VAL A 50 3.32 -14.06 -17.89
N ALA A 51 2.28 -14.45 -17.16
CA ALA A 51 1.17 -15.22 -17.72
C ALA A 51 0.44 -14.45 -18.84
N ALA A 52 0.23 -13.14 -18.69
CA ALA A 52 -0.39 -12.33 -19.74
C ALA A 52 0.46 -12.29 -21.02
N HIS A 53 1.80 -12.24 -20.89
CA HIS A 53 2.73 -12.34 -22.01
C HIS A 53 2.65 -13.71 -22.68
N GLU A 54 2.79 -14.79 -21.91
CA GLU A 54 2.76 -16.15 -22.45
C GLU A 54 1.42 -16.52 -23.09
N PHE A 55 0.30 -16.06 -22.52
CA PHE A 55 -0.99 -16.24 -23.16
C PHE A 55 -1.12 -15.48 -24.48
N GLY A 56 -0.35 -14.42 -24.69
CA GLY A 56 -0.21 -13.81 -26.01
C GLY A 56 0.40 -14.78 -27.02
N HIS A 57 1.46 -15.50 -26.65
CA HIS A 57 2.04 -16.56 -27.48
C HIS A 57 1.10 -17.73 -27.72
N ALA A 58 0.40 -18.18 -26.67
CA ALA A 58 -0.61 -19.23 -26.77
C ALA A 58 -1.79 -18.84 -27.69
N LEU A 59 -2.05 -17.54 -27.85
CA LEU A 59 -3.02 -16.98 -28.79
C LEU A 59 -2.39 -16.60 -30.15
N GLY A 60 -1.12 -16.93 -30.39
CA GLY A 60 -0.46 -16.77 -31.69
C GLY A 60 0.23 -15.42 -31.93
N LEU A 61 0.40 -14.58 -30.91
CA LEU A 61 1.26 -13.40 -31.02
C LEU A 61 2.74 -13.81 -30.94
N GLY A 62 3.57 -13.21 -31.79
CA GLY A 62 5.03 -13.25 -31.63
C GLY A 62 5.51 -12.13 -30.71
N HIS A 63 6.81 -12.11 -30.41
CA HIS A 63 7.43 -10.99 -29.71
C HIS A 63 7.30 -9.68 -30.50
N SER A 64 7.06 -8.58 -29.79
CA SER A 64 7.07 -7.23 -30.33
C SER A 64 8.46 -6.59 -30.22
N THR A 65 8.77 -5.66 -31.12
CA THR A 65 9.94 -4.79 -31.03
C THR A 65 9.68 -3.49 -30.28
N ASP A 66 8.41 -3.20 -29.93
CA ASP A 66 8.03 -2.04 -29.13
C ASP A 66 8.32 -2.32 -27.63
N PRO A 67 9.25 -1.58 -26.98
CA PRO A 67 9.60 -1.78 -25.58
C PRO A 67 8.48 -1.42 -24.59
N SER A 68 7.36 -0.88 -25.07
CA SER A 68 6.15 -0.61 -24.29
C SER A 68 5.07 -1.69 -24.43
N ALA A 69 5.21 -2.63 -25.37
CA ALA A 69 4.28 -3.73 -25.59
C ALA A 69 4.37 -4.78 -24.46
N LEU A 70 3.26 -5.44 -24.17
CA LEU A 70 3.24 -6.61 -23.29
C LEU A 70 4.09 -7.73 -23.92
N MET A 71 3.99 -7.93 -25.22
CA MET A 71 4.73 -8.95 -25.97
C MET A 71 6.22 -8.61 -26.21
N TYR A 72 6.80 -7.60 -25.56
CA TYR A 72 8.24 -7.35 -25.63
C TYR A 72 9.02 -8.46 -24.90
N PRO A 73 10.10 -9.03 -25.45
CA PRO A 73 10.74 -10.27 -24.96
C PRO A 73 11.47 -10.13 -23.61
N THR A 74 11.55 -8.93 -23.03
CA THR A 74 12.20 -8.71 -21.74
C THR A 74 11.17 -8.37 -20.68
N TYR A 75 11.23 -9.09 -19.55
CA TYR A 75 10.33 -8.85 -18.43
C TYR A 75 10.38 -7.40 -17.95
N LYS A 76 9.22 -6.77 -17.93
CA LYS A 76 8.96 -5.47 -17.31
C LYS A 76 7.67 -5.57 -16.53
N TYR A 77 7.74 -5.35 -15.22
CA TYR A 77 6.58 -5.44 -14.34
C TYR A 77 5.40 -4.60 -14.86
N GLN A 78 4.23 -5.24 -14.94
CA GLN A 78 2.96 -4.60 -15.23
C GLN A 78 2.02 -4.80 -14.03
N SER A 79 1.45 -3.71 -13.53
CA SER A 79 0.49 -3.81 -12.43
C SER A 79 -0.74 -4.58 -12.91
N PRO A 80 -1.15 -5.69 -12.25
CA PRO A 80 -2.37 -6.41 -12.60
C PRO A 80 -3.63 -5.56 -12.42
N PHE A 81 -3.60 -4.62 -11.48
CA PHE A 81 -4.73 -3.74 -11.18
C PHE A 81 -4.76 -2.57 -12.16
N GLY A 82 -5.85 -2.48 -12.93
CA GLY A 82 -6.02 -1.43 -13.95
C GLY A 82 -5.17 -1.66 -15.21
N PHE A 83 -4.60 -2.86 -15.38
CA PHE A 83 -3.87 -3.22 -16.58
C PHE A 83 -4.73 -3.02 -17.83
N ARG A 84 -4.17 -2.33 -18.81
CA ARG A 84 -4.75 -2.22 -20.15
C ARG A 84 -3.70 -2.68 -21.14
N LEU A 85 -4.09 -3.58 -22.03
CA LEU A 85 -3.23 -4.01 -23.12
C LEU A 85 -2.72 -2.78 -23.90
N PRO A 86 -1.40 -2.65 -24.10
CA PRO A 86 -0.84 -1.62 -24.96
C PRO A 86 -1.42 -1.70 -26.39
N LYS A 87 -1.38 -0.57 -27.09
CA LYS A 87 -2.00 -0.44 -28.42
C LYS A 87 -1.42 -1.42 -29.44
N ASP A 88 -0.13 -1.75 -29.31
CA ASP A 88 0.55 -2.71 -30.18
C ASP A 88 -0.05 -4.11 -30.02
N ASP A 89 -0.18 -4.57 -28.77
CA ASP A 89 -0.77 -5.88 -28.44
C ASP A 89 -2.24 -5.97 -28.87
N ILE A 90 -3.02 -4.89 -28.66
CA ILE A 90 -4.42 -4.81 -29.12
C ILE A 90 -4.49 -4.98 -30.65
N LYS A 91 -3.66 -4.26 -31.40
CA LYS A 91 -3.64 -4.35 -32.86
C LYS A 91 -3.20 -5.74 -33.32
N GLY A 92 -2.20 -6.32 -32.67
CA GLY A 92 -1.71 -7.67 -32.95
C GLY A 92 -2.82 -8.70 -32.78
N ILE A 93 -3.48 -8.72 -31.62
CA ILE A 93 -4.50 -9.74 -31.34
C ILE A 93 -5.76 -9.55 -32.18
N GLN A 94 -6.16 -8.30 -32.45
CA GLN A 94 -7.30 -8.01 -33.33
C GLN A 94 -7.02 -8.31 -34.79
N LYS A 95 -5.75 -8.33 -35.23
CA LYS A 95 -5.40 -8.78 -36.59
C LYS A 95 -5.64 -10.27 -36.77
N LEU A 96 -5.47 -11.06 -35.71
CA LEU A 96 -5.70 -12.52 -35.73
C LEU A 96 -7.18 -12.87 -35.58
N TYR A 97 -7.88 -12.22 -34.64
CA TYR A 97 -9.24 -12.63 -34.22
C TYR A 97 -10.34 -11.61 -34.51
N GLY A 98 -9.98 -10.44 -35.07
CA GLY A 98 -10.88 -9.31 -35.27
C GLY A 98 -11.10 -8.48 -33.99
N PRO A 99 -11.70 -7.28 -34.12
CA PRO A 99 -12.10 -6.48 -32.98
C PRO A 99 -13.25 -7.14 -32.21
N ARG A 100 -13.35 -6.83 -30.91
CA ARG A 100 -14.43 -7.31 -30.06
C ARG A 100 -15.79 -6.86 -30.64
N LYS A 101 -16.69 -7.82 -30.92
CA LYS A 101 -18.06 -7.53 -31.35
C LYS A 101 -18.82 -6.85 -30.20
N SER A 102 -19.44 -5.71 -30.49
CA SER A 102 -20.32 -4.99 -29.54
C SER A 102 -21.46 -5.91 -29.11
N GLY A 103 -21.53 -6.23 -27.82
CA GLY A 103 -22.56 -7.11 -27.23
C GLY A 103 -22.05 -8.45 -26.69
N ALA A 104 -20.80 -8.86 -26.97
CA ALA A 104 -20.19 -10.00 -26.30
C ALA A 104 -19.61 -9.56 -24.94
N GLU A 105 -20.16 -10.04 -23.83
CA GLU A 105 -19.49 -9.99 -22.52
C GLU A 105 -18.11 -10.65 -22.68
N GLY A 106 -17.04 -9.86 -22.60
CA GLY A 106 -15.69 -10.38 -22.66
C GLY A 106 -15.41 -11.18 -21.39
N PRO A 107 -14.30 -11.95 -21.36
CA PRO A 107 -13.82 -12.52 -20.11
C PRO A 107 -13.80 -11.41 -19.06
N LYS A 108 -14.47 -11.64 -17.93
CA LYS A 108 -14.31 -10.79 -16.76
C LYS A 108 -12.84 -10.93 -16.38
N VAL A 109 -12.00 -10.00 -16.86
CA VAL A 109 -10.81 -9.54 -16.13
C VAL A 109 -11.22 -9.47 -14.67
N PRO A 110 -10.36 -9.73 -13.65
CA PRO A 110 -10.69 -9.38 -12.28
C PRO A 110 -11.07 -7.89 -12.23
N GLN A 111 -12.35 -7.65 -12.46
CA GLN A 111 -13.07 -6.44 -12.30
C GLN A 111 -13.22 -6.38 -10.80
N ASN A 112 -13.12 -5.16 -10.27
CA ASN A 112 -13.62 -4.92 -8.93
C ASN A 112 -14.96 -5.67 -8.77
N PRO A 113 -15.22 -6.30 -7.61
CA PRO A 113 -16.53 -6.87 -7.32
C PRO A 113 -17.62 -5.87 -7.72
N PRO A 114 -18.78 -6.34 -8.23
CA PRO A 114 -19.80 -5.48 -8.81
C PRO A 114 -20.03 -4.26 -7.94
N THR A 115 -19.98 -3.09 -8.57
CA THR A 115 -20.30 -1.79 -7.99
C THR A 115 -21.71 -1.83 -7.41
N ASN A 116 -21.83 -2.23 -6.15
CA ASN A 116 -22.65 -1.46 -5.23
C ASN A 116 -22.06 -0.03 -5.18
N PRO A 117 -22.85 1.02 -4.93
CA PRO A 117 -22.39 2.42 -4.97
C PRO A 117 -21.36 2.81 -3.90
N SER A 118 -20.65 1.85 -3.30
CA SER A 118 -19.83 2.00 -2.10
C SER A 118 -18.60 1.07 -2.18
N GLY A 119 -17.56 1.48 -2.91
CA GLY A 119 -16.24 0.83 -2.91
C GLY A 119 -15.23 1.64 -3.74
N PRO A 120 -14.01 1.90 -3.23
CA PRO A 120 -13.29 3.12 -3.53
C PRO A 120 -12.72 3.13 -4.95
N SER A 121 -13.05 4.18 -5.69
CA SER A 121 -12.26 4.67 -6.82
C SER A 121 -10.80 4.89 -6.38
N ASN A 122 -9.88 5.21 -7.31
CA ASN A 122 -8.73 6.03 -6.91
C ASN A 122 -9.31 7.12 -6.01
N PRO A 123 -9.00 7.16 -4.70
CA PRO A 123 -9.66 8.11 -3.83
C PRO A 123 -9.47 9.45 -4.49
N ASP A 124 -10.57 10.14 -4.77
CA ASP A 124 -10.43 11.56 -5.05
C ASP A 124 -9.72 12.07 -3.80
N HIS A 125 -8.43 12.36 -3.93
CA HIS A 125 -7.60 12.72 -2.80
C HIS A 125 -7.96 14.14 -2.33
N CYS A 126 -8.79 14.83 -3.13
CA CYS A 126 -9.50 16.04 -2.76
C CYS A 126 -10.97 15.77 -2.36
N ASP A 127 -11.36 14.52 -2.11
CA ASP A 127 -12.67 14.19 -1.55
C ASP A 127 -12.83 14.89 -0.21
N ALA A 128 -13.71 15.90 -0.22
CA ALA A 128 -13.96 16.77 0.91
C ALA A 128 -14.56 16.06 2.13
N THR A 129 -14.94 14.78 2.01
CA THR A 129 -15.49 13.97 3.10
C THR A 129 -14.46 13.02 3.74
N SER A 130 -13.26 12.95 3.19
CA SER A 130 -12.31 11.88 3.50
C SER A 130 -11.22 12.23 4.52
N SER A 131 -10.79 11.21 5.26
CA SER A 131 -9.65 11.24 6.21
C SER A 131 -8.48 10.39 5.67
N PHE A 132 -7.46 10.21 6.51
CA PHE A 132 -6.34 9.30 6.29
C PHE A 132 -6.41 8.14 7.26
N ASP A 133 -6.02 6.95 6.82
CA ASP A 133 -5.92 5.75 7.66
C ASP A 133 -4.71 5.83 8.60
N ALA A 134 -3.64 6.49 8.16
CA ALA A 134 -2.46 6.75 8.98
C ALA A 134 -1.68 7.95 8.44
N VAL A 135 -0.98 8.67 9.31
CA VAL A 135 -0.06 9.74 8.94
C VAL A 135 1.20 9.60 9.78
N THR A 136 2.38 9.67 9.16
CA THR A 136 3.65 9.63 9.89
C THR A 136 4.72 10.44 9.18
N MET A 137 5.75 10.83 9.95
CA MET A 137 7.04 11.19 9.39
C MET A 137 7.78 9.93 8.94
N LEU A 138 8.61 10.09 7.91
CA LEU A 138 9.69 9.17 7.56
C LEU A 138 10.91 9.99 7.13
N GLY A 139 11.85 10.17 8.04
CA GLY A 139 12.97 11.09 7.88
C GLY A 139 12.49 12.55 7.82
N LYS A 140 12.43 13.12 6.62
CA LYS A 140 12.01 14.52 6.38
C LYS A 140 10.70 14.64 5.58
N GLU A 141 10.10 13.52 5.26
CA GLU A 141 8.88 13.45 4.47
C GLU A 141 7.70 13.07 5.37
N LEU A 142 6.56 13.73 5.15
CA LEU A 142 5.28 13.30 5.67
C LEU A 142 4.66 12.31 4.70
N LEU A 143 4.19 11.18 5.22
CA LEU A 143 3.46 10.17 4.48
C LEU A 143 2.02 10.13 4.98
N PHE A 144 1.06 10.22 4.06
CA PHE A 144 -0.37 10.16 4.31
C PHE A 144 -0.92 8.89 3.66
N PHE A 145 -1.39 7.95 4.45
CA PHE A 145 -1.88 6.66 4.00
C PHE A 145 -3.40 6.66 3.90
N ARG A 146 -3.94 6.08 2.83
CA ARG A 146 -5.37 5.83 2.68
C ARG A 146 -5.58 4.67 1.74
N ASP A 147 -6.39 3.72 2.17
CA ASP A 147 -6.61 2.48 1.43
C ASP A 147 -5.25 1.85 1.08
N ARG A 148 -5.06 1.49 -0.18
CA ARG A 148 -3.82 0.89 -0.72
C ARG A 148 -2.77 1.92 -1.16
N PHE A 149 -3.02 3.21 -0.95
CA PHE A 149 -2.19 4.30 -1.46
C PHE A 149 -1.58 5.12 -0.32
N PHE A 150 -0.50 5.83 -0.64
CA PHE A 150 -0.02 6.90 0.19
C PHE A 150 0.50 8.06 -0.65
N TRP A 151 0.37 9.27 -0.12
CA TRP A 151 1.02 10.47 -0.66
C TRP A 151 2.20 10.80 0.23
N ARG A 152 3.32 11.19 -0.37
CA ARG A 152 4.46 11.71 0.36
C ARG A 152 4.72 13.16 -0.02
N ARG A 153 5.10 13.98 0.94
CA ARG A 153 5.57 15.35 0.72
C ARG A 153 6.71 15.66 1.65
N GLN A 154 7.61 16.54 1.22
CA GLN A 154 8.51 17.19 2.18
C GLN A 154 7.68 18.11 3.07
N ALA A 155 7.94 18.10 4.39
CA ALA A 155 7.17 18.87 5.36
C ALA A 155 7.10 20.40 5.04
N GLN A 156 8.06 20.91 4.26
CA GLN A 156 8.19 22.32 3.86
C GLN A 156 7.52 22.68 2.53
N LEU A 157 7.02 21.72 1.75
CA LEU A 157 6.44 21.96 0.41
C LEU A 157 4.96 21.53 0.35
N THR A 158 4.15 22.26 -0.42
CA THR A 158 2.68 22.11 -0.47
C THR A 158 2.11 21.77 -1.86
N THR A 159 2.94 21.51 -2.88
CA THR A 159 2.44 21.36 -4.27
C THR A 159 2.84 20.05 -4.94
N ASN A 160 1.90 19.46 -5.67
CA ASN A 160 2.02 18.30 -6.57
C ASN A 160 2.47 16.99 -5.89
N VAL A 161 1.64 16.45 -5.02
CA VAL A 161 1.81 15.08 -4.50
C VAL A 161 1.20 14.06 -5.46
N TRP A 162 1.97 13.03 -5.79
CA TRP A 162 1.50 11.91 -6.60
C TRP A 162 1.26 10.69 -5.70
N PRO A 163 0.15 9.95 -5.90
CA PRO A 163 -0.10 8.75 -5.13
C PRO A 163 0.95 7.70 -5.45
N ASN A 164 1.50 7.10 -4.40
CA ASN A 164 2.31 5.90 -4.45
C ASN A 164 1.47 4.74 -3.92
N THR A 165 1.80 3.51 -4.34
CA THR A 165 1.17 2.32 -3.77
C THR A 165 1.94 1.88 -2.54
N ILE A 166 1.23 1.53 -1.47
CA ILE A 166 1.87 1.07 -0.22
C ILE A 166 2.74 -0.15 -0.52
N THR A 167 2.22 -1.13 -1.24
CA THR A 167 2.97 -2.35 -1.62
C THR A 167 4.18 -2.08 -2.51
N GLY A 168 4.17 -0.98 -3.27
CA GLY A 168 5.30 -0.59 -4.11
C GLY A 168 6.50 -0.09 -3.30
N SER A 169 6.25 0.59 -2.18
CA SER A 169 7.31 1.14 -1.31
C SER A 169 7.56 0.29 -0.06
N PHE A 170 6.56 -0.47 0.38
CA PHE A 170 6.57 -1.31 1.58
C PHE A 170 5.98 -2.70 1.24
N PRO A 171 6.76 -3.59 0.60
CA PRO A 171 6.22 -4.82 0.01
C PRO A 171 5.57 -5.80 0.99
N GLN A 172 5.87 -5.73 2.29
CA GLN A 172 5.25 -6.59 3.29
C GLN A 172 3.95 -5.99 3.86
N LEU A 173 3.67 -4.71 3.62
CA LEU A 173 2.41 -4.07 3.99
C LEU A 173 1.40 -4.38 2.86
N MET A 174 0.73 -5.53 2.98
CA MET A 174 -0.12 -6.13 1.94
C MET A 174 -1.52 -5.48 1.80
N GLY A 175 -1.67 -4.19 2.16
CA GLY A 175 -2.96 -3.51 2.18
C GLY A 175 -2.84 -2.09 2.70
N ASN A 176 -3.88 -1.63 3.40
CA ASN A 176 -3.86 -0.37 4.12
C ASN A 176 -3.13 -0.47 5.46
N VAL A 177 -2.82 0.69 6.03
CA VAL A 177 -2.10 0.85 7.29
C VAL A 177 -3.07 1.50 8.28
N ASP A 178 -3.27 0.89 9.45
CA ASP A 178 -4.22 1.39 10.46
C ASP A 178 -3.60 2.47 11.34
N ALA A 179 -2.28 2.45 11.55
CA ALA A 179 -1.54 3.48 12.26
C ALA A 179 -0.06 3.43 11.86
N ALA A 180 0.65 4.54 11.99
CA ALA A 180 2.09 4.58 11.79
C ALA A 180 2.75 5.68 12.63
N TYR A 181 3.99 5.47 13.05
CA TYR A 181 4.80 6.51 13.69
C TYR A 181 6.29 6.28 13.43
N GLU A 182 7.11 7.33 13.58
CA GLU A 182 8.57 7.25 13.50
C GLU A 182 9.23 7.69 14.80
N VAL A 183 10.23 6.93 15.25
CA VAL A 183 11.19 7.34 16.28
C VAL A 183 12.43 7.85 15.56
N ALA A 184 12.45 9.15 15.27
CA ALA A 184 13.44 9.77 14.39
C ALA A 184 14.89 9.58 14.90
N GLU A 185 15.10 9.62 16.22
CA GLU A 185 16.42 9.40 16.83
C GLU A 185 16.99 8.00 16.59
N ARG A 186 16.11 7.01 16.39
CA ARG A 186 16.50 5.64 16.04
C ARG A 186 16.56 5.44 14.52
N GLY A 187 15.98 6.36 13.75
CA GLY A 187 15.75 6.21 12.30
C GLY A 187 14.85 5.01 11.98
N VAL A 188 13.86 4.76 12.83
CA VAL A 188 12.99 3.59 12.75
C VAL A 188 11.53 4.04 12.71
N ALA A 189 10.78 3.55 11.72
CA ALA A 189 9.34 3.72 11.64
C ALA A 189 8.60 2.40 11.90
N TYR A 190 7.41 2.52 12.45
CA TYR A 190 6.52 1.43 12.80
C TYR A 190 5.21 1.60 12.05
N PHE A 191 4.74 0.54 11.40
CA PHE A 191 3.48 0.50 10.66
C PHE A 191 2.61 -0.60 11.21
N PHE A 192 1.34 -0.30 11.49
CA PHE A 192 0.40 -1.20 12.17
C PHE A 192 -0.72 -1.63 11.22
N LYS A 193 -1.09 -2.91 11.30
CA LYS A 193 -2.26 -3.47 10.62
C LYS A 193 -2.84 -4.61 11.44
N GLY A 194 -4.07 -4.44 11.92
CA GLY A 194 -4.68 -5.36 12.86
C GLY A 194 -3.78 -5.55 14.10
N PRO A 195 -3.59 -6.79 14.58
CA PRO A 195 -2.77 -7.04 15.76
C PRO A 195 -1.27 -7.11 15.46
N HIS A 196 -0.84 -6.75 14.25
CA HIS A 196 0.54 -6.85 13.80
C HIS A 196 1.15 -5.48 13.51
N TYR A 197 2.48 -5.41 13.65
CA TYR A 197 3.27 -4.26 13.24
C TYR A 197 4.52 -4.69 12.46
N TRP A 198 4.98 -3.78 11.61
CA TRP A 198 6.21 -3.90 10.83
C TRP A 198 7.13 -2.75 11.16
N VAL A 199 8.42 -3.02 11.09
CA VAL A 199 9.48 -2.06 11.38
C VAL A 199 10.19 -1.70 10.09
N THR A 200 10.53 -0.44 9.87
CA THR A 200 11.34 -0.01 8.73
C THR A 200 12.48 0.91 9.14
N ARG A 201 13.53 0.96 8.32
CA ARG A 201 14.54 2.03 8.32
C ARG A 201 14.44 2.74 6.98
N GLY A 202 13.88 3.95 6.97
CA GLY A 202 13.38 4.56 5.73
C GLY A 202 12.34 3.64 5.07
N PHE A 203 12.49 3.37 3.78
CA PHE A 203 11.61 2.45 3.04
C PHE A 203 12.03 0.98 3.12
N GLN A 204 13.08 0.64 3.88
CA GLN A 204 13.56 -0.73 4.00
C GLN A 204 12.86 -1.45 5.15
N MET A 205 12.05 -2.45 4.81
CA MET A 205 11.39 -3.35 5.77
C MET A 205 12.42 -4.14 6.60
N GLN A 206 12.18 -4.26 7.90
CA GLN A 206 13.05 -4.95 8.85
C GLN A 206 12.36 -6.21 9.37
N GLY A 207 12.94 -7.38 9.07
CA GLY A 207 12.47 -8.65 9.61
C GLY A 207 11.07 -9.04 9.16
N SER A 208 10.45 -9.91 9.96
CA SER A 208 9.05 -10.38 9.81
C SER A 208 8.11 -9.52 10.67
N PRO A 209 6.79 -9.51 10.38
CA PRO A 209 5.82 -8.84 11.25
C PRO A 209 5.90 -9.35 12.68
N ARG A 210 5.67 -8.43 13.61
CA ARG A 210 5.62 -8.68 15.05
C ARG A 210 4.24 -8.29 15.58
N THR A 211 3.94 -8.60 16.83
CA THR A 211 2.58 -8.42 17.38
C THR A 211 2.53 -7.23 18.32
N ILE A 212 1.42 -6.49 18.33
CA ILE A 212 1.25 -5.33 19.22
C ILE A 212 1.36 -5.68 20.72
N SER A 213 1.20 -6.96 21.07
CA SER A 213 1.50 -7.46 22.43
C SER A 213 2.92 -7.13 22.90
N ASP A 214 3.88 -6.94 21.99
CA ASP A 214 5.25 -6.51 22.32
C ASP A 214 5.30 -5.15 23.02
N PHE A 215 4.32 -4.28 22.75
CA PHE A 215 4.19 -2.98 23.42
C PHE A 215 3.50 -3.09 24.78
N GLY A 216 2.90 -4.24 25.13
CA GLY A 216 2.14 -4.46 26.36
C GLY A 216 0.62 -4.38 26.18
N PHE A 217 0.12 -4.34 24.94
CA PHE A 217 -1.33 -4.40 24.69
C PHE A 217 -1.93 -5.74 25.13
N SER A 218 -3.13 -5.66 25.70
CA SER A 218 -3.94 -6.85 25.99
C SER A 218 -4.42 -7.51 24.70
N ARG A 219 -4.62 -8.84 24.73
CA ARG A 219 -5.17 -9.62 23.59
C ARG A 219 -6.57 -9.17 23.14
N LYS A 220 -7.26 -8.34 23.93
CA LYS A 220 -8.55 -7.74 23.57
C LYS A 220 -8.42 -6.64 22.52
N VAL A 221 -7.27 -5.95 22.48
CA VAL A 221 -6.97 -4.92 21.48
C VAL A 221 -6.59 -5.62 20.19
N GLN A 222 -7.38 -5.42 19.13
CA GLN A 222 -7.20 -6.10 17.84
C GLN A 222 -6.57 -5.22 16.77
N HIS A 223 -6.54 -3.91 16.97
CA HIS A 223 -5.91 -2.93 16.09
C HIS A 223 -5.65 -1.63 16.87
N ILE A 224 -4.89 -0.73 16.25
CA ILE A 224 -4.59 0.62 16.73
C ILE A 224 -5.10 1.57 15.66
N ASP A 225 -5.83 2.61 16.07
CA ASP A 225 -6.46 3.57 15.16
C ASP A 225 -5.53 4.71 14.75
N ALA A 226 -4.64 5.13 15.65
CA ALA A 226 -3.62 6.12 15.34
C ALA A 226 -2.44 5.96 16.29
N ALA A 227 -1.27 6.43 15.87
CA ALA A 227 -0.08 6.47 16.70
C ALA A 227 0.71 7.76 16.44
N VAL A 228 1.29 8.35 17.48
CA VAL A 228 2.17 9.52 17.34
C VAL A 228 3.30 9.44 18.34
N HIS A 229 4.52 9.71 17.88
CA HIS A 229 5.69 9.81 18.75
C HIS A 229 5.97 11.26 19.12
N LEU A 230 6.16 11.50 20.41
CA LEU A 230 6.48 12.80 21.01
C LEU A 230 7.97 12.83 21.31
N ASN A 231 8.70 13.56 20.46
CA ASN A 231 10.16 13.57 20.47
C ASN A 231 10.76 14.17 21.75
N ASP A 232 10.11 15.17 22.32
CA ASP A 232 10.50 15.85 23.56
C ASP A 232 10.32 14.96 24.79
N GLU A 233 9.22 14.20 24.86
CA GLU A 233 8.89 13.37 26.01
C GLU A 233 9.40 11.93 25.93
N LYS A 234 9.87 11.50 24.75
CA LYS A 234 10.24 10.10 24.47
C LYS A 234 9.08 9.15 24.73
N LYS A 235 7.87 9.60 24.40
CA LYS A 235 6.63 8.82 24.53
C LYS A 235 6.03 8.58 23.17
N THR A 236 5.37 7.44 23.02
CA THR A 236 4.51 7.17 21.88
C THR A 236 3.10 7.02 22.38
N LEU A 237 2.19 7.81 21.85
CA LEU A 237 0.77 7.71 22.13
C LEU A 237 0.12 6.79 21.11
N PHE A 238 -0.70 5.86 21.57
CA PHE A 238 -1.48 4.94 20.74
C PHE A 238 -2.97 5.14 21.03
N PHE A 239 -3.76 5.35 20.00
CA PHE A 239 -5.20 5.58 20.09
C PHE A 239 -5.97 4.32 19.68
N VAL A 240 -6.95 3.93 20.49
CA VAL A 240 -7.80 2.75 20.29
C VAL A 240 -9.22 3.09 20.73
N GLY A 241 -10.12 3.29 19.76
CA GLY A 241 -11.47 3.79 20.01
C GLY A 241 -11.45 5.18 20.64
N ASP A 242 -12.13 5.32 21.76
CA ASP A 242 -12.23 6.56 22.54
C ASP A 242 -11.16 6.64 23.66
N GLU A 243 -10.21 5.70 23.66
CA GLU A 243 -9.14 5.59 24.63
C GLU A 243 -7.76 5.82 23.98
N TYR A 244 -6.79 6.26 24.76
CA TYR A 244 -5.39 6.28 24.36
C TYR A 244 -4.47 5.66 25.42
N TYR A 245 -3.31 5.21 24.97
CA TYR A 245 -2.25 4.62 25.77
C TYR A 245 -0.96 5.44 25.58
N SER A 246 -0.17 5.58 26.63
CA SER A 246 1.20 6.13 26.54
C SER A 246 2.22 5.03 26.74
N TYR A 247 3.13 4.92 25.78
CA TYR A 247 4.24 3.99 25.78
C TYR A 247 5.55 4.73 26.01
N ASP A 248 6.29 4.32 27.04
CA ASP A 248 7.61 4.87 27.36
C ASP A 248 8.66 4.20 26.48
N GLU A 249 9.16 4.92 25.46
CA GLU A 249 10.13 4.38 24.49
C GLU A 249 11.48 4.07 25.14
N ALA A 250 11.85 4.76 26.22
CA ALA A 250 13.11 4.52 26.93
C ALA A 250 13.04 3.27 27.81
N LYS A 251 11.91 3.05 28.50
CA LYS A 251 11.67 1.88 29.34
C LYS A 251 11.10 0.69 28.56
N MET A 252 10.70 0.90 27.31
CA MET A 252 10.05 -0.07 26.44
C MET A 252 8.83 -0.75 27.09
N ARG A 253 7.92 0.05 27.65
CA ARG A 253 6.68 -0.47 28.26
C ARG A 253 5.56 0.58 28.30
N MET A 254 4.31 0.10 28.30
CA MET A 254 3.16 0.95 28.63
C MET A 254 3.29 1.57 30.01
N GLU A 255 2.83 2.81 30.13
CA GLU A 255 2.68 3.48 31.41
C GLU A 255 1.51 2.89 32.21
N LYS A 256 1.63 2.92 33.54
CA LYS A 256 0.77 2.15 34.45
C LYS A 256 -0.66 2.66 34.51
N ASP A 257 -0.86 3.96 34.32
CA ASP A 257 -2.14 4.64 34.54
C ASP A 257 -2.96 4.79 33.24
N TYR A 258 -2.75 3.87 32.29
CA TYR A 258 -3.38 3.83 30.97
C TYR A 258 -4.17 2.53 30.75
N PRO A 259 -5.23 2.55 29.90
CA PRO A 259 -5.66 3.65 29.03
C PRO A 259 -6.37 4.80 29.75
N LYS A 260 -6.47 5.95 29.08
CA LYS A 260 -7.27 7.12 29.50
C LYS A 260 -8.22 7.54 28.39
N GLY A 261 -9.28 8.28 28.73
CA GLY A 261 -10.24 8.81 27.76
C GLY A 261 -9.63 9.90 26.89
N VAL A 262 -9.85 9.83 25.58
CA VAL A 262 -9.37 10.86 24.63
C VAL A 262 -10.01 12.22 24.91
N ASP A 263 -11.33 12.24 25.12
CA ASP A 263 -12.09 13.49 25.37
C ASP A 263 -11.74 14.17 26.71
N GLU A 264 -11.14 13.43 27.65
CA GLU A 264 -10.70 13.96 28.94
C GLU A 264 -9.38 14.73 28.83
N GLU A 265 -8.48 14.25 27.97
CA GLU A 265 -7.12 14.80 27.84
C GLU A 265 -6.98 15.76 26.64
N PHE A 266 -7.64 15.45 25.52
CA PHE A 266 -7.47 16.18 24.26
C PHE A 266 -8.69 17.03 23.93
N THR A 267 -8.82 18.16 24.63
CA THR A 267 -9.98 19.05 24.47
C THR A 267 -10.05 19.64 23.06
N GLY A 268 -11.27 19.93 22.58
CA GLY A 268 -11.51 20.57 21.29
C GLY A 268 -11.49 19.63 20.07
N ILE A 269 -11.01 18.39 20.21
CA ILE A 269 -11.13 17.35 19.17
C ILE A 269 -12.56 16.83 19.17
N LYS A 270 -13.10 16.56 17.98
CA LYS A 270 -14.44 15.98 17.81
C LYS A 270 -14.38 14.78 16.91
N GLY A 271 -14.93 13.66 17.40
CA GLY A 271 -14.97 12.39 16.69
C GLY A 271 -13.75 11.53 16.96
N LYS A 272 -13.74 10.34 16.34
CA LYS A 272 -12.65 9.37 16.45
C LYS A 272 -11.37 9.90 15.81
N ILE A 273 -10.22 9.64 16.43
CA ILE A 273 -8.91 9.92 15.82
C ILE A 273 -8.59 8.82 14.81
N ASP A 274 -8.53 9.19 13.53
CA ASP A 274 -8.19 8.28 12.42
C ASP A 274 -6.68 8.23 12.14
N ALA A 275 -5.96 9.32 12.43
CA ALA A 275 -4.51 9.39 12.30
C ALA A 275 -3.94 10.52 13.17
N ALA A 276 -2.66 10.44 13.51
CA ALA A 276 -1.98 11.47 14.30
C ALA A 276 -0.51 11.61 13.86
N VAL A 277 0.02 12.83 13.85
CA VAL A 277 1.45 13.08 13.59
C VAL A 277 1.93 14.32 14.34
N GLU A 278 3.18 14.31 14.82
CA GLU A 278 3.83 15.47 15.43
C GLU A 278 4.59 16.24 14.36
N VAL A 279 4.34 17.55 14.25
CA VAL A 279 5.06 18.45 13.34
C VAL A 279 5.27 19.80 13.99
N ASN A 280 6.54 20.21 14.13
CA ASN A 280 6.95 21.48 14.72
C ASN A 280 6.40 21.71 16.14
N GLY A 281 6.37 20.66 16.98
CA GLY A 281 5.91 20.73 18.38
C GLY A 281 4.40 20.67 18.56
N PHE A 282 3.62 20.60 17.47
CA PHE A 282 2.17 20.43 17.54
C PHE A 282 1.79 19.01 17.13
N ILE A 283 0.76 18.47 17.79
CA ILE A 283 0.13 17.24 17.33
C ILE A 283 -0.96 17.62 16.33
N TYR A 284 -0.96 16.96 15.18
CA TYR A 284 -2.03 17.06 14.21
C TYR A 284 -2.86 15.79 14.25
N PHE A 285 -4.08 15.91 14.75
CA PHE A 285 -5.07 14.83 14.78
C PHE A 285 -5.97 14.91 13.57
N PHE A 286 -6.14 13.80 12.87
CA PHE A 286 -7.07 13.68 11.75
C PHE A 286 -8.31 12.95 12.23
N SER A 287 -9.48 13.55 12.00
CA SER A 287 -10.79 12.95 12.32
C SER A 287 -11.77 13.33 11.23
N GLY A 288 -12.16 12.33 10.43
CA GLY A 288 -12.90 12.53 9.20
C GLY A 288 -12.23 13.58 8.29
N PRO A 289 -12.99 14.53 7.73
CA PRO A 289 -12.44 15.52 6.80
C PRO A 289 -11.61 16.63 7.47
N LYS A 290 -11.32 16.54 8.76
CA LYS A 290 -10.68 17.61 9.55
C LYS A 290 -9.32 17.19 10.08
N ALA A 291 -8.38 18.14 10.06
CA ALA A 291 -7.12 18.05 10.77
C ALA A 291 -7.08 19.13 11.87
N TYR A 292 -6.97 18.70 13.11
CA TYR A 292 -6.94 19.51 14.32
C TYR A 292 -5.49 19.73 14.72
N LYS A 293 -5.04 20.98 14.73
CA LYS A 293 -3.75 21.37 15.27
C LYS A 293 -3.90 21.55 16.78
N TYR A 294 -3.37 20.62 17.53
CA TYR A 294 -3.40 20.60 18.99
C TYR A 294 -2.11 21.17 19.56
N ASP A 295 -2.25 22.14 20.47
CA ASP A 295 -1.16 22.77 21.19
C ASP A 295 -1.07 22.14 22.59
N ARG A 296 0.00 21.39 22.83
CA ARG A 296 0.17 20.61 24.06
C ARG A 296 0.38 21.48 25.28
N GLU A 297 0.90 22.71 25.11
CA GLU A 297 1.09 23.65 26.23
C GLU A 297 -0.22 24.30 26.66
N LYS A 298 -1.14 24.49 25.70
CA LYS A 298 -2.46 25.07 25.95
C LYS A 298 -3.54 24.04 26.23
N GLU A 299 -3.23 22.77 25.97
CA GLU A 299 -4.16 21.64 26.10
C GLU A 299 -5.46 21.85 25.30
N ASP A 300 -5.36 22.49 24.14
CA ASP A 300 -6.52 22.80 23.29
C ASP A 300 -6.15 22.86 21.80
N VAL A 301 -7.17 22.75 20.95
CA VAL A 301 -7.08 22.91 19.51
C VAL A 301 -6.93 24.39 19.15
N VAL A 302 -5.78 24.75 18.58
CA VAL A 302 -5.48 26.14 18.17
C VAL A 302 -5.83 26.44 16.72
N ASN A 303 -6.02 25.41 15.88
CA ASN A 303 -6.45 25.59 14.50
C ASN A 303 -7.11 24.32 13.96
N ILE A 304 -8.04 24.46 13.02
CA ILE A 304 -8.70 23.36 12.32
C ILE A 304 -8.63 23.63 10.83
N VAL A 305 -8.08 22.69 10.07
CA VAL A 305 -8.01 22.75 8.60
C VAL A 305 -8.65 21.51 7.99
N LYS A 306 -8.83 21.50 6.67
CA LYS A 306 -9.29 20.30 5.97
C LYS A 306 -8.17 19.26 5.95
N ALA A 307 -8.50 17.99 6.14
CA ALA A 307 -7.51 16.92 6.03
C ALA A 307 -6.87 16.90 4.62
N SER A 308 -7.69 17.05 3.57
CA SER A 308 -7.25 17.08 2.17
C SER A 308 -6.27 18.23 1.86
N SER A 309 -6.26 19.32 2.63
CA SER A 309 -5.33 20.43 2.35
C SER A 309 -3.87 20.10 2.65
N TRP A 310 -3.63 19.02 3.40
CA TRP A 310 -2.29 18.49 3.64
C TRP A 310 -1.65 17.87 2.40
N ILE A 311 -2.46 17.57 1.38
CA ILE A 311 -2.03 16.95 0.12
C ILE A 311 -2.38 17.82 -1.11
N GLY A 312 -2.54 19.13 -0.92
CA GLY A 312 -2.66 20.09 -2.04
C GLY A 312 -4.07 20.37 -2.53
N CYS A 313 -5.07 20.04 -1.71
CA CYS A 313 -6.46 20.48 -1.84
C CYS A 313 -6.79 21.55 -0.77
#